data_AF-M4Z3J4-F1
#
_entry.id   AF-M4Z3J4-F1
#
_cell.length_a   1.000
_cell.length_b   1.000
_cell.length_c   1.000
_cell.angle_alpha   90.00
_cell.angle_beta   90.00
_cell.angle_gamma   90.00
#
_symmetry.space_group_name_H-M   'P 1'
#
loop_
_entity.id
_entity.type
_entity.pdbx_description
1 polymer ?
#
loop_
_entity_poly.entity_id
_entity_poly.type
_entity_poly.pdbx_seq_one_letter_code
_entity_poly.pdbx_strand_id
1 'polypeptide(L)'
;MIETLVALAIVAMSLVAIGALMGSSARGSRKLEQHVALVQAAYNAMWLAFPARLSPSSPTQSGESMAHSWRAQAQPFAIDAGGPAGASPWAPQTIKLQVRSPSGATMELETIRLFRRRTE
;
A
#
# COMPACT_ATOMS: atom_id res chain seq x y z
N MET A 1 11.93 -21.96 53.48
CA MET A 1 12.96 -22.04 52.41
C MET A 1 12.37 -22.46 51.07
N ILE A 2 11.53 -23.50 50.98
CA ILE A 2 10.85 -23.85 49.70
C ILE A 2 9.87 -22.77 49.25
N GLU A 3 9.11 -22.18 50.18
CA GLU A 3 8.14 -21.11 49.91
C GLU A 3 8.80 -19.89 49.25
N THR A 4 9.95 -19.46 49.74
CA THR A 4 10.71 -18.34 49.16
C THR A 4 11.21 -18.65 47.75
N LEU A 5 11.60 -19.90 47.48
CA LEU A 5 12.00 -20.33 46.14
C LEU A 5 10.81 -20.35 45.17
N VAL A 6 9.65 -20.84 45.62
CA VAL A 6 8.42 -20.86 44.83
C VAL A 6 7.97 -19.43 44.53
N ALA A 7 7.98 -18.54 45.52
CA ALA A 7 7.64 -17.13 45.32
C ALA A 7 8.57 -16.46 44.31
N LEU A 8 9.88 -16.68 44.42
CA LEU A 8 10.87 -16.16 43.48
C LEU A 8 10.65 -16.70 42.06
N ALA A 9 10.36 -17.99 41.93
CA ALA A 9 10.08 -18.60 40.63
C ALA A 9 8.83 -18.00 39.97
N ILE A 10 7.76 -17.78 40.73
CA ILE A 10 6.53 -17.14 40.23
C ILE A 10 6.80 -15.72 39.76
N VAL A 11 7.55 -14.93 40.55
CA VAL A 11 7.92 -13.56 40.18
C VAL A 11 8.75 -13.56 38.90
N ALA A 12 9.76 -14.43 38.80
CA ALA A 12 10.60 -14.54 37.62
C ALA A 12 9.78 -14.90 36.37
N MET A 13 8.92 -15.91 36.46
CA MET A 13 8.03 -16.30 35.35
C MET A 13 7.08 -15.17 34.94
N SER A 14 6.52 -14.44 35.91
CA SER A 14 5.62 -13.32 35.65
C SER A 14 6.32 -12.18 34.92
N LEU A 15 7.54 -11.83 35.33
CA LEU A 15 8.34 -10.79 34.67
C LEU A 15 8.69 -11.17 33.24
N VAL A 16 9.06 -12.43 32.99
CA VAL A 16 9.33 -12.93 31.63
C VAL A 16 8.07 -12.86 30.77
N ALA A 17 6.92 -13.28 31.29
CA ALA A 17 5.64 -13.22 30.58
C ALA A 17 5.26 -11.78 30.21
N ILE A 18 5.41 -10.84 31.14
CA ILE A 18 5.17 -9.41 30.89
C ILE A 18 6.10 -8.87 29.82
N GLY A 19 7.40 -9.15 29.91
CA GLY A 19 8.39 -8.71 28.91
C GLY A 19 8.09 -9.25 27.51
N ALA A 20 7.72 -10.53 27.42
CA ALA A 20 7.31 -11.16 26.17
C ALA A 20 6.04 -10.50 25.59
N LEU A 21 5.05 -10.24 26.44
CA LEU A 21 3.80 -9.56 26.05
C LEU A 21 4.08 -8.16 25.51
N MET A 22 4.80 -7.31 26.27
CA MET A 22 5.17 -5.96 25.82
C MET A 22 5.94 -5.98 24.51
N GLY A 23 6.92 -6.90 24.39
CA GLY A 23 7.68 -7.07 23.15
C GLY A 23 6.81 -7.46 21.96
N SER A 24 5.81 -8.32 22.18
CA SER A 24 4.86 -8.71 21.13
C SER A 24 3.93 -7.55 20.73
N SER A 25 3.39 -6.82 21.69
CA SER A 25 2.53 -5.66 21.47
C SER A 25 3.27 -4.53 20.74
N ALA A 26 4.49 -4.21 21.14
CA ALA A 26 5.30 -3.18 20.48
C ALA A 26 5.63 -3.54 19.01
N ARG A 27 5.99 -4.81 18.76
CA ARG A 27 6.18 -5.31 17.38
C ARG A 27 4.89 -5.26 16.58
N GLY A 28 3.75 -5.56 17.21
CA GLY A 28 2.42 -5.46 16.61
C GLY A 28 2.08 -4.03 16.18
N SER A 29 2.20 -3.06 17.10
CA SER A 29 1.95 -1.63 16.82
C SER A 29 2.81 -1.14 15.67
N ARG A 30 4.11 -1.45 15.70
CA ARG A 30 5.05 -1.00 14.66
C ARG A 30 4.69 -1.58 13.28
N LYS A 31 4.24 -2.83 13.20
CA LYS A 31 3.77 -3.42 11.94
C LYS A 31 2.51 -2.73 11.43
N LEU A 32 1.58 -2.40 12.32
CA LEU A 32 0.34 -1.70 11.97
C LEU A 32 0.64 -0.27 11.47
N GLU A 33 1.48 0.47 12.18
CA GLU A 33 1.93 1.81 11.77
C GLU A 33 2.60 1.78 10.39
N GLN A 34 3.50 0.82 10.15
CA GLN A 34 4.14 0.63 8.84
C GLN A 34 3.12 0.33 7.74
N HIS A 35 2.12 -0.52 8.04
CA HIS A 35 1.08 -0.85 7.08
C HIS A 35 0.19 0.36 6.75
N VAL A 36 -0.25 1.11 7.77
CA VAL A 36 -1.07 2.32 7.59
C VAL A 36 -0.29 3.38 6.79
N ALA A 37 0.98 3.61 7.10
CA ALA A 37 1.83 4.53 6.36
C ALA A 37 1.95 4.13 4.87
N LEU A 38 2.12 2.83 4.59
CA LEU A 38 2.21 2.31 3.24
C LEU A 38 0.89 2.47 2.45
N VAL A 39 -0.25 2.21 3.10
CA VAL A 39 -1.59 2.42 2.51
C VAL A 39 -1.84 3.90 2.22
N GLN A 40 -1.49 4.79 3.16
CA GLN A 40 -1.61 6.24 2.97
C GLN A 40 -0.72 6.75 1.82
N ALA A 41 0.52 6.26 1.74
CA ALA A 41 1.43 6.57 0.65
C ALA A 41 0.89 6.07 -0.70
N ALA A 42 0.29 4.88 -0.74
CA ALA A 42 -0.33 4.36 -1.97
C ALA A 42 -1.57 5.15 -2.39
N TYR A 43 -2.41 5.55 -1.44
CA TYR A 43 -3.52 6.45 -1.70
C TYR A 43 -3.03 7.78 -2.27
N ASN A 44 -2.02 8.39 -1.63
CA ASN A 44 -1.44 9.65 -2.09
C ASN A 44 -0.83 9.51 -3.49
N ALA A 45 -0.04 8.46 -3.72
CA ALA A 45 0.56 8.17 -5.01
C ALA A 45 -0.51 8.03 -6.11
N MET A 46 -1.61 7.31 -5.85
CA MET A 46 -2.68 7.09 -6.83
C MET A 46 -3.47 8.37 -7.15
N TRP A 47 -3.82 9.16 -6.14
CA TRP A 47 -4.79 10.25 -6.28
C TRP A 47 -4.16 11.63 -6.45
N LEU A 48 -2.97 11.85 -5.90
CA LEU A 48 -2.32 13.16 -5.84
C LEU A 48 -1.05 13.22 -6.69
N ALA A 49 -0.20 12.19 -6.63
CA ALA A 49 1.09 12.20 -7.35
C ALA A 49 0.98 11.69 -8.79
N PHE A 50 0.17 10.66 -9.03
CA PHE A 50 -0.10 10.16 -10.37
C PHE A 50 -1.08 11.11 -11.09
N PRO A 51 -0.66 11.79 -12.17
CA PRO A 51 -1.45 12.83 -12.81
C PRO A 51 -2.80 12.30 -13.27
N ALA A 52 -3.85 12.88 -12.71
CA ALA A 52 -5.22 12.47 -12.99
C ALA A 52 -5.76 13.18 -14.23
N ARG A 53 -6.37 12.38 -15.12
CA ARG A 53 -7.36 12.78 -16.14
C ARG A 53 -6.88 13.22 -17.52
N LEU A 54 -5.57 13.26 -17.76
CA LEU A 54 -5.04 13.28 -19.12
C LEU A 54 -4.42 11.92 -19.42
N SER A 55 -4.60 11.42 -20.65
CA SER A 55 -3.99 10.16 -21.06
C SER A 55 -2.47 10.23 -20.80
N PRO A 56 -1.89 9.30 -20.01
CA PRO A 56 -0.50 9.36 -19.61
C PRO A 56 0.40 9.65 -20.80
N SER A 57 1.37 10.56 -20.64
CA SER A 57 2.41 10.77 -21.67
C SER A 57 3.25 9.50 -21.88
N SER A 58 3.36 8.66 -20.84
CA SER A 58 4.06 7.39 -20.83
C SER A 58 3.21 6.31 -20.14
N PRO A 59 3.18 5.06 -20.64
CA PRO A 59 2.49 3.94 -20.00
C PRO A 59 3.11 3.53 -18.65
N THR A 60 4.35 3.94 -18.36
CA THR A 60 4.96 3.77 -17.04
C THR A 60 5.32 5.13 -16.46
N GLN A 61 4.95 5.36 -15.21
CA GLN A 61 5.28 6.55 -14.44
C GLN A 61 5.87 6.14 -13.09
N SER A 62 6.74 6.97 -12.55
CA SER A 62 7.33 6.75 -11.23
C SER A 62 7.61 8.06 -10.54
N GLY A 63 7.68 8.03 -9.23
CA GLY A 63 8.04 9.17 -8.44
C GLY A 63 8.21 8.81 -6.97
N GLU A 64 8.19 9.85 -6.15
CA GLU A 64 8.24 9.73 -4.70
C GLU A 64 7.07 10.52 -4.11
N SER A 65 6.47 9.99 -3.06
CA SER A 65 5.48 10.71 -2.25
C SER A 65 5.58 10.26 -0.81
N MET A 66 5.56 11.20 0.13
CA MET A 66 5.65 10.92 1.57
C MET A 66 6.87 10.05 1.94
N ALA A 67 8.04 10.27 1.30
CA ALA A 67 9.24 9.44 1.41
C ALA A 67 9.09 7.98 0.91
N HIS A 68 8.00 7.65 0.22
CA HIS A 68 7.80 6.35 -0.41
C HIS A 68 8.01 6.47 -1.91
N SER A 69 8.81 5.56 -2.46
CA SER A 69 8.97 5.47 -3.91
C SER A 69 7.78 4.72 -4.51
N TRP A 70 7.29 5.16 -5.66
CA TRP A 70 6.17 4.51 -6.33
C TRP A 70 6.42 4.39 -7.84
N ARG A 71 5.81 3.36 -8.44
CA ARG A 71 5.80 3.10 -9.88
C ARG A 71 4.41 2.66 -10.29
N ALA A 72 3.83 3.37 -11.24
CA ALA A 72 2.54 3.07 -11.84
C ALA A 72 2.73 2.59 -13.29
N GLN A 73 2.03 1.53 -13.66
CA GLN A 73 1.95 1.03 -15.03
C GLN A 73 0.49 1.05 -15.49
N ALA A 74 0.24 1.67 -16.63
CA ALA A 74 -1.08 1.78 -17.22
C ALA A 74 -1.17 0.88 -18.46
N GLN A 75 -2.23 0.07 -18.53
CA GLN A 75 -2.51 -0.83 -19.65
C GLN A 75 -3.97 -0.69 -20.06
N PRO A 76 -4.31 -0.77 -21.37
CA PRO A 76 -5.70 -0.77 -21.81
C PRO A 76 -6.50 -1.86 -21.09
N PHE A 77 -7.66 -1.51 -20.55
CA PHE A 77 -8.59 -2.50 -20.01
C PHE A 77 -9.51 -2.96 -21.14
N ALA A 78 -9.45 -4.24 -21.50
CA ALA A 78 -10.32 -4.83 -22.51
C ALA A 78 -11.76 -4.78 -22.01
N ILE A 79 -12.63 -4.04 -22.70
CA ILE A 79 -14.08 -4.14 -22.52
C ILE A 79 -14.64 -4.80 -23.76
N ASP A 80 -15.33 -5.93 -23.58
CA ASP A 80 -16.26 -6.49 -24.56
C ASP A 80 -17.53 -5.62 -24.59
N ALA A 81 -17.38 -4.36 -25.01
CA ALA A 81 -18.50 -3.45 -25.11
C ALA A 81 -19.22 -3.78 -26.42
N GLY A 82 -20.35 -4.49 -26.35
CA GLY A 82 -21.23 -4.78 -27.49
C GLY A 82 -21.88 -3.54 -28.13
N GLY A 83 -21.30 -2.36 -27.97
CA GLY A 83 -21.68 -1.10 -28.60
C GLY A 83 -20.58 -0.61 -29.56
N PRO A 84 -20.88 0.34 -30.46
CA PRO A 84 -19.92 0.81 -31.45
C PRO A 84 -18.63 1.30 -30.78
N ALA A 85 -17.50 0.70 -31.17
CA ALA A 85 -16.17 1.09 -30.73
C ALA A 85 -15.98 2.59 -30.99
N GLY A 86 -15.87 3.37 -29.91
CA GLY A 86 -15.65 4.82 -30.01
C GLY A 86 -16.69 5.71 -29.34
N ALA A 87 -17.88 5.21 -28.97
CA ALA A 87 -18.99 6.02 -28.47
C ALA A 87 -18.72 6.78 -27.15
N SER A 88 -17.85 6.25 -26.27
CA SER A 88 -17.50 6.92 -25.01
C SER A 88 -16.22 7.76 -25.15
N PRO A 89 -16.22 9.02 -24.65
CA PRO A 89 -15.00 9.84 -24.56
C PRO A 89 -14.03 9.34 -23.48
N TRP A 90 -14.41 8.32 -22.71
CA TRP A 90 -13.60 7.70 -21.66
C TRP A 90 -13.04 6.35 -22.11
N ALA A 91 -11.73 6.18 -21.95
CA ALA A 91 -11.02 4.94 -22.17
C ALA A 91 -10.60 4.35 -20.81
N PRO A 92 -11.07 3.15 -20.45
CA PRO A 92 -10.66 2.47 -19.23
C PRO A 92 -9.21 1.95 -19.38
N GLN A 93 -8.43 2.09 -18.31
CA GLN A 93 -7.10 1.53 -18.21
C GLN A 93 -6.93 0.87 -16.85
N THR A 94 -6.32 -0.32 -16.86
CA THR A 94 -5.82 -0.97 -15.66
C THR A 94 -4.54 -0.27 -15.22
N ILE A 95 -4.52 0.15 -13.96
CA ILE A 95 -3.39 0.80 -13.32
C ILE A 95 -2.84 -0.14 -12.26
N LYS A 96 -1.62 -0.62 -12.47
CA LYS A 96 -0.84 -1.35 -11.47
C LYS A 96 0.11 -0.39 -10.78
N LEU A 97 -0.13 -0.11 -9.52
CA LEU A 97 0.68 0.76 -8.68
C LEU A 97 1.49 -0.08 -7.70
N GLN A 98 2.81 0.04 -7.75
CA GLN A 98 3.72 -0.51 -6.75
C GLN A 98 4.28 0.63 -5.90
N VAL A 99 4.23 0.47 -4.58
CA VAL A 99 4.74 1.44 -3.61
C VAL A 99 5.74 0.74 -2.71
N ARG A 100 6.85 1.42 -2.42
CA ARG A 100 7.93 0.92 -1.56
C ARG A 100 8.25 1.95 -0.49
N SER A 101 8.21 1.50 0.77
CA SER A 101 8.60 2.31 1.92
C SER A 101 10.12 2.47 2.03
N PRO A 102 10.60 3.45 2.81
CA PRO A 102 12.02 3.56 3.19
C PRO A 102 12.58 2.30 3.86
N SER A 103 11.73 1.54 4.57
CA SER A 103 12.12 0.28 5.21
C SER A 103 12.22 -0.90 4.23
N GLY A 104 11.88 -0.69 2.95
CA GLY A 104 11.89 -1.73 1.92
C GLY A 104 10.59 -2.54 1.82
N ALA A 105 9.60 -2.30 2.68
CA ALA A 105 8.29 -2.93 2.58
C ALA A 105 7.59 -2.46 1.29
N THR A 106 6.87 -3.36 0.65
CA THR A 106 6.22 -3.11 -0.64
C THR A 106 4.73 -3.41 -0.59
N MET A 107 3.95 -2.63 -1.34
CA MET A 107 2.53 -2.85 -1.57
C MET A 107 2.22 -2.68 -3.05
N GLU A 108 1.37 -3.57 -3.57
CA GLU A 108 0.84 -3.47 -4.93
C GLU A 108 -0.67 -3.21 -4.86
N LEU A 109 -1.14 -2.32 -5.71
CA LEU A 109 -2.55 -1.98 -5.87
C LEU A 109 -2.88 -2.02 -7.36
N GLU A 110 -3.91 -2.78 -7.70
CA GLU A 110 -4.48 -2.81 -9.05
C GLU A 110 -5.85 -2.15 -9.03
N THR A 111 -6.09 -1.25 -9.97
CA THR A 111 -7.37 -0.56 -10.11
C THR A 111 -7.67 -0.24 -11.57
N ILE A 112 -8.93 0.04 -11.88
CA ILE A 112 -9.34 0.51 -13.21
C ILE A 112 -9.65 1.99 -13.10
N ARG A 113 -9.04 2.80 -13.97
CA ARG A 113 -9.32 4.23 -14.07
C ARG A 113 -9.75 4.60 -15.47
N LEU A 114 -10.69 5.53 -15.55
CA LEU A 114 -11.14 6.12 -16.80
C LEU A 114 -10.24 7.31 -17.16
N PHE A 115 -9.70 7.29 -18.37
CA PHE A 115 -8.93 8.40 -18.95
C PHE A 115 -9.72 9.02 -20.09
N ARG A 116 -9.62 10.34 -20.25
CA ARG A 116 -10.21 10.99 -21.42
C ARG A 116 -9.41 10.60 -22.66
N ARG A 117 -10.07 10.12 -23.71
CA ARG A 117 -9.43 9.86 -25.00
C ARG A 117 -8.89 11.20 -25.53
N ARG A 118 -7.64 11.25 -26.00
CA ARG A 118 -7.18 12.41 -26.76
C ARG A 118 -7.93 12.39 -28.09
N THR A 119 -8.66 13.46 -28.40
CA THR A 119 -9.01 13.79 -29.77
C THR A 119 -7.73 14.26 -30.45
N GLU A 120 -7.25 13.51 -31.44
CA GLU A 120 -6.26 14.02 -32.39
C GLU A 120 -6.84 15.20 -33.18
#